data_AF-A0A350P8G7-F1
#
_entry.id   AF-A0A350P8G7-F1
#
_cell.length_a   1.000
_cell.length_b   1.000
_cell.length_c   1.000
_cell.angle_alpha   90.00
_cell.angle_beta   90.00
_cell.angle_gamma   90.00
#
_symmetry.space_group_name_H-M   'P 1'
#
loop_
_entity.id
_entity.type
_entity.pdbx_description
1 polymer ?
#
loop_
_entity_poly.entity_id
_entity_poly.type
_entity_poly.pdbx_seq_one_letter_code
_entity_poly.pdbx_strand_id
1 'polypeptide(L)'
;VRAQEIAEDQRLLPRGVVLCISPWNFPLAIFLGQVSAALVTGNTVIAKPAEQTSMIAQRAVDIMHSVGLPEDALKLIISPGKEVGETLLPDERIKAVMFTGSTQTGTLISQVLAERGGEQVPLIAETGGQNCMIVDSTALPEQVVDDVIHSGFQSAGQRCSALRVLFVQEDIADDLTEMLIGAMKELTVGDPTQLATDVGPVIDEKALKSLTDHQAFMEDKGTLLYRNEMPAGAEKGTFFAPTLYQIDNIQVLEKEVFGPVVHIIRFKSKELDNVLEQINGTGYGLTMGIHSRIEERANELAAKSRAGNVYINRNMIGAIVGVQPFGGRGLSGTGPKAGGPNYLPRLMMERATPKPSHIDDIDTTDTALVGDEKIAERAHIMMDRAKSVEAQWRHTALNDRISMVRQLLAKIAKVDIVDELADDLNRTLATARQQLTSVERRLAKPQTLPGPTGESNKLYLEPRGILVCFADKEVTFEYWLLSIVTALSTGNPVVSVVSEIFYDEAVEIQNKFEATGAPKGLFQVARLAHLDTLLMDEDLSGVVVDSSTERTARITAMLSSREGAILPVITAEYNDNLIQRLMTEKTISIDTTASGGNTSLMTLVEDDE
;
A
#
# COMPACT_ATOMS: atom_id res chain seq x y z
N VAL A 1 -22.08 -9.68 4.37
CA VAL A 1 -21.83 -10.25 3.03
C VAL A 1 -20.45 -10.85 2.93
N ARG A 2 -19.35 -10.07 2.75
CA ARG A 2 -18.01 -10.65 2.53
C ARG A 2 -17.54 -11.63 3.61
N ALA A 3 -17.77 -11.32 4.89
CA ALA A 3 -17.43 -12.24 5.98
C ALA A 3 -18.21 -13.57 5.91
N GLN A 4 -19.45 -13.56 5.41
CA GLN A 4 -20.26 -14.77 5.24
C GLN A 4 -19.70 -15.64 4.11
N GLU A 5 -19.34 -15.04 2.97
CA GLU A 5 -18.68 -15.74 1.86
C GLU A 5 -17.37 -16.40 2.31
N ILE A 6 -16.58 -15.70 3.12
CA ILE A 6 -15.31 -16.23 3.64
C ILE A 6 -15.54 -17.36 4.65
N ALA A 7 -16.60 -17.28 5.47
CA ALA A 7 -16.92 -18.33 6.43
C ALA A 7 -17.32 -19.66 5.77
N GLU A 8 -17.74 -19.64 4.50
CA GLU A 8 -18.03 -20.84 3.71
C GLU A 8 -16.75 -21.52 3.19
N ASP A 9 -15.61 -20.81 3.14
CA ASP A 9 -14.33 -21.37 2.70
C ASP A 9 -13.68 -22.21 3.80
N GLN A 10 -13.90 -23.52 3.73
CA GLN A 10 -13.35 -24.50 4.68
C GLN A 10 -11.82 -24.56 4.70
N ARG A 11 -11.12 -23.93 3.74
CA ARG A 11 -9.67 -23.82 3.71
C ARG A 11 -9.14 -22.78 4.69
N LEU A 12 -9.98 -21.92 5.25
CA LEU A 12 -9.57 -20.82 6.13
C LEU A 12 -9.98 -21.07 7.58
N LEU A 13 -9.19 -20.53 8.50
CA LEU A 13 -9.45 -20.49 9.95
C LEU A 13 -9.14 -19.10 10.50
N PRO A 14 -9.79 -18.67 11.60
CA PRO A 14 -9.37 -17.49 12.34
C PRO A 14 -7.92 -17.63 12.81
N ARG A 15 -7.18 -16.52 12.88
CA ARG A 15 -5.78 -16.51 13.33
C ARG A 15 -5.65 -16.68 14.84
N GLY A 16 -6.52 -16.05 15.63
CA GLY A 16 -6.44 -16.04 17.09
C GLY A 16 -6.65 -14.65 17.67
N VAL A 17 -5.70 -14.18 18.51
CA VAL A 17 -5.77 -12.83 19.09
C VAL A 17 -5.19 -11.80 18.12
N VAL A 18 -5.95 -10.74 17.84
CA VAL A 18 -5.53 -9.61 16.98
C VAL A 18 -5.36 -8.36 17.84
N LEU A 19 -4.21 -7.70 17.72
CA LEU A 19 -3.96 -6.40 18.34
C LEU A 19 -4.30 -5.29 17.34
N CYS A 20 -5.31 -4.49 17.66
CA CYS A 20 -5.73 -3.34 16.85
C CYS A 20 -5.23 -2.04 17.49
N ILE A 21 -4.36 -1.31 16.81
CA ILE A 21 -3.80 -0.02 17.24
C ILE A 21 -4.28 1.05 16.27
N SER A 22 -5.12 1.98 16.76
CA SER A 22 -5.79 2.99 15.93
C SER A 22 -5.33 4.43 16.24
N PRO A 23 -5.34 5.34 15.25
CA PRO A 23 -4.85 6.70 15.39
C PRO A 23 -5.93 7.62 15.97
N TRP A 24 -5.54 8.85 16.29
CA TRP A 24 -6.43 9.87 16.88
C TRP A 24 -7.26 10.62 15.83
N ASN A 25 -6.84 10.67 14.57
CA ASN A 25 -7.45 11.54 13.57
C ASN A 25 -8.78 11.02 12.99
N PHE A 26 -8.98 9.71 13.00
CA PHE A 26 -10.27 9.06 12.74
C PHE A 26 -10.60 8.09 13.88
N PRO A 27 -10.86 8.62 15.08
CA PRO A 27 -10.77 7.86 16.32
C PRO A 27 -11.92 6.86 16.50
N LEU A 28 -13.01 7.03 15.75
CA LEU A 28 -14.11 6.07 15.69
C LEU A 28 -14.03 5.19 14.43
N ALA A 29 -13.88 5.80 13.25
CA ALA A 29 -13.99 5.08 11.98
C ALA A 29 -12.88 4.04 11.77
N ILE A 30 -11.62 4.41 11.98
CA ILE A 30 -10.49 3.46 11.82
C ILE A 30 -10.49 2.43 12.94
N PHE A 31 -10.77 2.86 14.18
CA PHE A 31 -10.94 1.96 15.32
C PHE A 31 -11.99 0.87 15.04
N LEU A 32 -13.19 1.26 14.62
CA LEU A 32 -14.26 0.33 14.27
C LEU A 32 -13.88 -0.55 13.08
N GLY A 33 -13.25 0.01 12.04
CA GLY A 33 -12.82 -0.74 10.87
C GLY A 33 -11.87 -1.88 11.22
N GLN A 34 -10.86 -1.62 12.07
CA GLN A 34 -9.93 -2.64 12.53
C GLN A 34 -10.61 -3.68 13.42
N VAL A 35 -11.31 -3.23 14.47
CA VAL A 35 -11.93 -4.10 15.48
C VAL A 35 -12.99 -5.00 14.85
N SER A 36 -13.88 -4.44 14.02
CA SER A 36 -14.96 -5.20 13.39
C SER A 36 -14.44 -6.22 12.38
N ALA A 37 -13.40 -5.90 11.61
CA ALA A 37 -12.80 -6.83 10.65
C ALA A 37 -12.19 -8.06 11.34
N ALA A 38 -11.51 -7.86 12.47
CA ALA A 38 -10.94 -8.96 13.24
C ALA A 38 -12.03 -9.80 13.92
N LEU A 39 -13.01 -9.18 14.59
CA LEU A 39 -14.10 -9.90 15.25
C LEU A 39 -14.93 -10.73 14.26
N VAL A 40 -15.32 -10.14 13.12
CA VAL A 40 -16.20 -10.82 12.16
C VAL A 40 -15.52 -12.01 11.45
N THR A 41 -14.19 -12.07 11.48
CA THR A 41 -13.40 -13.21 10.97
C THR A 41 -13.12 -14.27 12.03
N GLY A 42 -13.77 -14.18 13.20
CA GLY A 42 -13.68 -15.17 14.27
C GLY A 42 -12.48 -14.99 15.21
N ASN A 43 -11.78 -13.85 15.14
CA ASN A 43 -10.68 -13.53 16.02
C ASN A 43 -11.16 -12.82 17.29
N THR A 44 -10.41 -12.94 18.38
CA THR A 44 -10.56 -12.08 19.57
C THR A 44 -9.67 -10.85 19.44
N VAL A 45 -10.08 -9.72 20.00
CA VAL A 45 -9.42 -8.43 19.78
C VAL A 45 -8.93 -7.81 21.08
N ILE A 46 -7.69 -7.34 21.07
CA ILE A 46 -7.19 -6.33 22.00
C ILE A 46 -7.12 -5.02 21.25
N ALA A 47 -7.91 -4.03 21.67
CA ALA A 47 -8.02 -2.75 20.99
C ALA A 47 -7.31 -1.65 21.80
N LYS A 48 -6.38 -0.94 21.17
CA LYS A 48 -5.61 0.17 21.73
C LYS A 48 -5.86 1.43 20.90
N PRO A 49 -6.72 2.35 21.35
CA PRO A 49 -6.88 3.64 20.68
C PRO A 49 -5.72 4.59 21.00
N ALA A 50 -5.57 5.63 20.19
CA ALA A 50 -4.70 6.76 20.52
C ALA A 50 -5.14 7.43 21.83
N GLU A 51 -4.17 7.85 22.64
CA GLU A 51 -4.42 8.37 24.00
C GLU A 51 -5.31 9.61 23.97
N GLN A 52 -5.07 10.49 22.99
CA GLN A 52 -5.79 11.75 22.79
C GLN A 52 -7.30 11.57 22.58
N THR A 53 -7.76 10.38 22.18
CA THR A 53 -9.14 10.15 21.72
C THR A 53 -9.76 8.88 22.30
N SER A 54 -9.29 8.44 23.46
CA SER A 54 -9.71 7.20 24.11
C SER A 54 -11.21 7.15 24.48
N MET A 55 -11.83 8.29 24.77
CA MET A 55 -13.23 8.35 25.22
C MET A 55 -14.24 7.83 24.18
N ILE A 56 -14.04 8.15 22.90
CA ILE A 56 -14.96 7.69 21.85
C ILE A 56 -14.81 6.19 21.58
N ALA A 57 -13.58 5.65 21.71
CA ALA A 57 -13.33 4.23 21.62
C ALA A 57 -13.99 3.46 22.77
N GLN A 58 -13.89 3.96 24.02
CA GLN A 58 -14.62 3.40 25.16
C GLN A 58 -16.12 3.35 24.89
N ARG A 59 -16.71 4.46 24.41
CA ARG A 59 -18.13 4.51 24.11
C ARG A 59 -18.54 3.51 23.03
N ALA A 60 -17.71 3.30 22.02
CA ALA A 60 -17.97 2.31 20.98
C ALA A 60 -17.97 0.88 21.54
N VAL A 61 -17.00 0.55 22.41
CA VAL A 61 -16.92 -0.76 23.08
C VAL A 61 -18.13 -1.00 23.99
N ASP A 62 -18.55 0.01 24.77
CA ASP A 62 -19.74 -0.08 25.62
C ASP A 62 -20.99 -0.43 24.79
N ILE A 63 -21.13 0.19 23.62
CA ILE A 63 -22.24 -0.10 22.70
C ILE A 63 -22.14 -1.52 22.16
N MET A 64 -20.95 -1.98 21.75
CA MET A 64 -20.74 -3.34 21.27
C MET A 64 -21.11 -4.39 22.33
N HIS A 65 -20.72 -4.18 23.59
CA HIS A 65 -21.12 -5.06 24.69
C HIS A 65 -22.64 -4.99 24.96
N SER A 66 -23.25 -3.80 24.86
CA SER A 66 -24.69 -3.64 25.07
C SER A 66 -25.56 -4.40 24.05
N VAL A 67 -25.02 -4.68 22.86
CA VAL A 67 -25.70 -5.48 21.81
C VAL A 67 -25.33 -6.97 21.86
N GLY A 68 -24.61 -7.41 22.90
CA GLY A 68 -24.33 -8.82 23.16
C GLY A 68 -22.98 -9.33 22.65
N LEU A 69 -22.04 -8.45 22.25
CA LEU A 69 -20.67 -8.89 21.99
C LEU A 69 -20.04 -9.42 23.31
N PRO A 70 -19.50 -10.64 23.34
CA PRO A 70 -18.88 -11.18 24.56
C PRO A 70 -17.71 -10.30 25.02
N GLU A 71 -17.65 -9.96 26.31
CA GLU A 71 -16.61 -9.10 26.86
C GLU A 71 -15.19 -9.67 26.68
N ASP A 72 -15.05 -10.99 26.59
CA ASP A 72 -13.75 -11.65 26.37
C ASP A 72 -13.34 -11.69 24.89
N ALA A 73 -14.29 -11.42 23.97
CA ALA A 73 -13.98 -11.29 22.55
C ALA A 73 -13.32 -9.94 22.22
N LEU A 74 -13.58 -8.89 23.01
CA LEU A 74 -13.02 -7.55 22.80
C LEU A 74 -12.58 -6.92 24.13
N LYS A 75 -11.28 -6.72 24.30
CA LYS A 75 -10.72 -5.97 25.42
C LYS A 75 -10.16 -4.63 24.95
N LEU A 76 -10.57 -3.54 25.59
CA LEU A 76 -10.02 -2.21 25.37
C LEU A 76 -8.87 -1.95 26.33
N ILE A 77 -7.76 -1.41 25.82
CA ILE A 77 -6.61 -0.99 26.63
C ILE A 77 -6.31 0.48 26.36
N ILE A 78 -6.46 1.30 27.40
CA ILE A 78 -6.09 2.72 27.38
C ILE A 78 -4.75 2.84 28.10
N SER A 79 -3.67 2.91 27.33
CA SER A 79 -2.30 2.94 27.85
C SER A 79 -1.38 3.68 26.88
N PRO A 80 -0.24 4.23 27.36
CA PRO A 80 0.79 4.75 26.50
C PRO A 80 1.24 3.77 25.41
N GLY A 81 1.45 4.26 24.19
CA GLY A 81 1.87 3.41 23.07
C GLY A 81 3.15 2.60 23.34
N LYS A 82 4.11 3.20 24.07
CA LYS A 82 5.38 2.55 24.44
C LYS A 82 5.16 1.31 25.30
N GLU A 83 4.37 1.42 26.37
CA GLU A 83 4.11 0.30 27.31
C GLU A 83 3.41 -0.87 26.62
N VAL A 84 2.45 -0.55 25.74
CA VAL A 84 1.76 -1.55 24.91
C VAL A 84 2.74 -2.21 23.93
N GLY A 85 3.63 -1.43 23.32
CA GLY A 85 4.68 -1.93 22.45
C GLY A 85 5.62 -2.91 23.17
N GLU A 86 6.11 -2.54 24.34
CA GLU A 86 7.06 -3.35 25.13
C GLU A 86 6.42 -4.61 25.74
N THR A 87 5.10 -4.62 25.94
CA THR A 87 4.41 -5.72 26.63
C THR A 87 3.65 -6.65 25.69
N LEU A 88 2.86 -6.09 24.76
CA LEU A 88 1.96 -6.87 23.91
C LEU A 88 2.64 -7.33 22.62
N LEU A 89 3.48 -6.50 22.00
CA LEU A 89 4.16 -6.88 20.75
C LEU A 89 5.17 -8.02 20.90
N PRO A 90 5.71 -8.37 22.08
CA PRO A 90 6.46 -9.62 22.24
C PRO A 90 5.58 -10.86 22.50
N ASP A 91 4.31 -10.70 22.89
CA ASP A 91 3.46 -11.82 23.31
C ASP A 91 3.01 -12.69 22.12
N GLU A 92 3.48 -13.95 22.10
CA GLU A 92 3.22 -14.94 21.04
C GLU A 92 1.74 -15.30 20.84
N ARG A 93 0.87 -14.99 21.81
CA ARG A 93 -0.58 -15.23 21.68
C ARG A 93 -1.21 -14.26 20.68
N ILE A 94 -0.58 -13.12 20.42
CA ILE A 94 -0.99 -12.18 19.37
C ILE A 94 -0.55 -12.75 18.02
N LYS A 95 -1.54 -13.10 17.19
CA LYS A 95 -1.37 -13.77 15.90
C LYS A 95 -1.57 -12.85 14.69
N ALA A 96 -1.93 -11.59 14.91
CA ALA A 96 -1.85 -10.52 13.93
C ALA A 96 -1.88 -9.15 14.60
N VAL A 97 -1.32 -8.14 13.93
CA VAL A 97 -1.38 -6.74 14.34
C VAL A 97 -1.98 -5.90 13.22
N MET A 98 -2.96 -5.07 13.57
CA MET A 98 -3.51 -4.03 12.69
C MET A 98 -3.10 -2.69 13.27
N PHE A 99 -2.32 -1.94 12.52
CA PHE A 99 -1.77 -0.66 12.94
C PHE A 99 -2.12 0.43 11.95
N THR A 100 -2.54 1.58 12.45
CA THR A 100 -2.61 2.80 11.65
C THR A 100 -2.00 3.97 12.40
N GLY A 101 -1.02 4.64 11.80
CA GLY A 101 -0.25 5.69 12.44
C GLY A 101 0.97 6.13 11.62
N SER A 102 2.05 6.56 12.27
CA SER A 102 3.25 7.03 11.55
C SER A 102 4.06 5.87 10.96
N THR A 103 4.78 6.14 9.87
CA THR A 103 5.71 5.19 9.25
C THR A 103 6.76 4.70 10.25
N GLN A 104 7.33 5.60 11.05
CA GLN A 104 8.32 5.26 12.09
C GLN A 104 7.79 4.22 13.10
N THR A 105 6.56 4.40 13.59
CA THR A 105 5.97 3.45 14.55
C THR A 105 5.61 2.13 13.86
N GLY A 106 5.15 2.16 12.61
CA GLY A 106 4.92 0.94 11.82
C GLY A 106 6.19 0.11 11.64
N THR A 107 7.31 0.76 11.31
CA THR A 107 8.63 0.10 11.19
C THR A 107 9.07 -0.51 12.52
N LEU A 108 8.93 0.22 13.63
CA LEU A 108 9.25 -0.30 14.96
C LEU A 108 8.40 -1.55 15.30
N ILE A 109 7.10 -1.51 15.03
CA ILE A 109 6.22 -2.68 15.23
C ILE A 109 6.72 -3.86 14.39
N SER A 110 7.08 -3.63 13.12
CA SER A 110 7.60 -4.69 12.25
C SER A 110 8.89 -5.30 12.80
N GLN A 111 9.78 -4.50 13.39
CA GLN A 111 11.04 -4.96 13.98
C GLN A 111 10.79 -5.84 15.21
N VAL A 112 9.96 -5.36 16.14
CA VAL A 112 9.62 -6.12 17.36
C VAL A 112 8.90 -7.44 17.02
N LEU A 113 8.05 -7.45 15.98
CA LEU A 113 7.41 -8.68 15.53
C LEU A 113 8.39 -9.67 14.89
N ALA A 114 9.43 -9.17 14.20
CA ALA A 114 10.45 -10.01 13.58
C ALA A 114 11.37 -10.68 14.61
N GLU A 115 11.63 -10.02 15.74
CA GLU A 115 12.43 -10.57 16.85
C GLU A 115 11.82 -11.84 17.47
N ARG A 116 10.52 -12.07 17.30
CA ARG A 116 9.85 -13.29 17.78
C ARG A 116 10.33 -14.58 17.10
N GLY A 117 10.94 -14.47 15.90
CA GLY A 117 11.30 -15.63 15.08
C GLY A 117 10.09 -16.40 14.53
N GLY A 118 10.37 -17.51 13.83
CA GLY A 118 9.34 -18.38 13.24
C GLY A 118 8.55 -17.76 12.07
N GLU A 119 7.25 -18.06 12.00
CA GLU A 119 6.34 -17.51 10.99
C GLU A 119 6.13 -16.00 11.20
N GLN A 120 6.26 -15.21 10.13
CA GLN A 120 6.02 -13.77 10.20
C GLN A 120 4.59 -13.48 10.70
N VAL A 121 4.49 -12.82 11.86
CA VAL A 121 3.21 -12.33 12.37
C VAL A 121 2.64 -11.31 11.37
N PRO A 122 1.42 -11.53 10.82
CA PRO A 122 0.77 -10.57 9.94
C PRO A 122 0.69 -9.18 10.56
N LEU A 123 1.30 -8.22 9.89
CA LEU A 123 1.15 -6.79 10.18
C LEU A 123 0.38 -6.15 9.01
N ILE A 124 -0.78 -5.57 9.31
CA ILE A 124 -1.47 -4.62 8.43
C ILE A 124 -1.15 -3.23 8.97
N ALA A 125 -0.09 -2.63 8.45
CA ALA A 125 0.29 -1.25 8.76
C ALA A 125 -0.18 -0.30 7.65
N GLU A 126 -1.05 0.64 8.01
CA GLU A 126 -1.46 1.78 7.19
C GLU A 126 -0.80 3.05 7.74
N THR A 127 -0.02 3.75 6.91
CA THR A 127 0.87 4.82 7.38
C THR A 127 0.64 6.14 6.63
N GLY A 128 1.59 7.08 6.74
CA GLY A 128 1.45 8.45 6.23
C GLY A 128 1.55 8.57 4.71
N GLY A 129 1.43 9.80 4.19
CA GLY A 129 1.57 10.08 2.77
C GLY A 129 2.08 11.48 2.45
N GLN A 130 2.81 11.62 1.35
CA GLN A 130 3.09 12.91 0.71
C GLN A 130 2.15 13.10 -0.48
N ASN A 131 0.86 13.28 -0.18
CA ASN A 131 -0.19 13.22 -1.20
C ASN A 131 -0.15 14.44 -2.14
N CYS A 132 -0.27 14.17 -3.43
CA CYS A 132 -0.10 15.17 -4.47
C CYS A 132 -1.36 15.31 -5.33
N MET A 133 -1.63 16.51 -5.83
CA MET A 133 -2.63 16.76 -6.87
C MET A 133 -1.97 17.40 -8.09
N ILE A 134 -2.20 16.86 -9.28
CA ILE A 134 -1.75 17.46 -10.54
C ILE A 134 -2.93 18.19 -11.18
N VAL A 135 -2.73 19.45 -11.55
CA VAL A 135 -3.71 20.29 -12.25
C VAL A 135 -3.10 20.78 -13.54
N ASP A 136 -3.69 20.38 -14.68
CA ASP A 136 -3.28 20.87 -15.99
C ASP A 136 -4.12 22.08 -16.44
N SER A 137 -3.69 22.75 -17.51
CA SER A 137 -4.33 23.98 -18.00
C SER A 137 -5.74 23.80 -18.56
N THR A 138 -6.27 22.56 -18.63
CA THR A 138 -7.62 22.27 -19.11
C THR A 138 -8.63 22.14 -17.98
N ALA A 139 -8.17 22.03 -16.74
CA ALA A 139 -9.01 21.96 -15.56
C ALA A 139 -9.88 23.23 -15.40
N LEU A 140 -11.03 23.08 -14.74
CA LEU A 140 -11.86 24.22 -14.34
C LEU A 140 -11.32 24.80 -13.03
N PRO A 141 -10.81 26.05 -13.00
CA PRO A 141 -10.17 26.61 -11.81
C PRO A 141 -11.06 26.60 -10.56
N GLU A 142 -12.35 26.91 -10.69
CA GLU A 142 -13.29 26.96 -9.57
C GLU A 142 -13.44 25.58 -8.90
N GLN A 143 -13.59 24.52 -9.70
CA GLN A 143 -13.68 23.15 -9.20
C GLN A 143 -12.37 22.72 -8.52
N VAL A 144 -11.23 23.08 -9.12
CA VAL A 144 -9.91 22.79 -8.53
C VAL A 144 -9.78 23.47 -7.17
N VAL A 145 -10.15 24.75 -7.06
CA VAL A 145 -10.05 25.50 -5.80
C VAL A 145 -10.91 24.86 -4.72
N ASP A 146 -12.16 24.52 -5.02
CA ASP A 146 -13.03 23.83 -4.07
C ASP A 146 -12.39 22.51 -3.60
N ASP A 147 -11.90 21.69 -4.52
CA ASP A 147 -11.31 20.40 -4.20
C ASP A 147 -9.99 20.50 -3.45
N VAL A 148 -9.17 21.53 -3.72
CA VAL A 148 -7.95 21.85 -2.97
C VAL A 148 -8.28 22.30 -1.55
N ILE A 149 -9.28 23.17 -1.38
CA ILE A 149 -9.72 23.63 -0.04
C ILE A 149 -10.16 22.44 0.82
N HIS A 150 -11.05 21.60 0.27
CA HIS A 150 -11.52 20.40 0.96
C HIS A 150 -10.35 19.45 1.27
N SER A 151 -9.50 19.16 0.28
CA SER A 151 -8.44 18.16 0.44
C SER A 151 -7.30 18.62 1.36
N GLY A 152 -6.96 19.90 1.34
CA GLY A 152 -5.81 20.45 2.07
C GLY A 152 -6.14 20.90 3.49
N PHE A 153 -7.31 21.49 3.71
CA PHE A 153 -7.61 22.21 4.96
C PHE A 153 -8.73 21.60 5.80
N GLN A 154 -9.62 20.77 5.24
CA GLN A 154 -10.67 20.12 6.01
C GLN A 154 -10.08 19.26 7.15
N SER A 155 -10.69 19.32 8.33
CA SER A 155 -10.18 18.67 9.55
C SER A 155 -8.78 19.17 9.95
N ALA A 156 -8.50 20.45 9.66
CA ALA A 156 -7.19 21.07 9.84
C ALA A 156 -6.07 20.30 9.12
N GLY A 157 -6.34 19.70 7.96
CA GLY A 157 -5.37 18.91 7.20
C GLY A 157 -4.85 17.65 7.93
N GLN A 158 -5.48 17.25 9.03
CA GLN A 158 -5.09 16.08 9.85
C GLN A 158 -5.64 14.77 9.28
N ARG A 159 -5.67 14.63 7.96
CA ARG A 159 -6.05 13.38 7.28
C ARG A 159 -4.80 12.77 6.67
N CYS A 160 -4.64 11.46 6.78
CA CYS A 160 -3.59 10.75 6.03
C CYS A 160 -3.74 10.95 4.52
N SER A 161 -4.97 11.18 4.02
CA SER A 161 -5.27 11.51 2.62
C SER A 161 -5.19 13.00 2.27
N ALA A 162 -4.88 13.90 3.20
CA ALA A 162 -4.93 15.33 2.92
C ALA A 162 -3.90 15.72 1.85
N LEU A 163 -4.27 16.66 0.99
CA LEU A 163 -3.40 17.23 -0.05
C LEU A 163 -2.22 17.94 0.62
N ARG A 164 -1.00 17.54 0.25
CA ARG A 164 0.25 18.15 0.74
C ARG A 164 0.92 19.02 -0.31
N VAL A 165 0.90 18.56 -1.57
CA VAL A 165 1.57 19.24 -2.69
C VAL A 165 0.64 19.35 -3.89
N LEU A 166 0.36 20.59 -4.30
CA LEU A 166 -0.39 20.92 -5.49
C LEU A 166 0.57 21.26 -6.63
N PHE A 167 0.64 20.40 -7.64
CA PHE A 167 1.36 20.67 -8.88
C PHE A 167 0.43 21.36 -9.86
N VAL A 168 0.78 22.57 -10.28
CA VAL A 168 -0.04 23.38 -11.19
C VAL A 168 0.72 23.71 -12.46
N GLN A 169 0.08 23.50 -13.61
CA GLN A 169 0.67 23.88 -14.89
C GLN A 169 0.88 25.41 -14.94
N GLU A 170 2.06 25.83 -15.38
CA GLU A 170 2.55 27.21 -15.30
C GLU A 170 1.56 28.24 -15.90
N ASP A 171 0.88 27.88 -16.99
CA ASP A 171 -0.06 28.72 -17.74
C ASP A 171 -1.28 29.20 -16.94
N ILE A 172 -1.71 28.46 -15.92
CA ILE A 172 -2.89 28.78 -15.10
C ILE A 172 -2.55 29.09 -13.63
N ALA A 173 -1.26 28.99 -13.27
CA ALA A 173 -0.87 28.93 -11.87
C ALA A 173 -1.08 30.25 -11.12
N ASP A 174 -0.90 31.41 -11.76
CA ASP A 174 -1.09 32.71 -11.10
C ASP A 174 -2.58 32.95 -10.78
N ASP A 175 -3.45 32.84 -11.77
CA ASP A 175 -4.90 33.03 -11.61
C ASP A 175 -5.52 32.00 -10.64
N LEU A 176 -5.09 30.73 -10.72
CA LEU A 176 -5.54 29.69 -9.80
C LEU A 176 -5.08 29.97 -8.36
N THR A 177 -3.85 30.44 -8.18
CA THR A 177 -3.31 30.78 -6.85
C THR A 177 -4.06 31.98 -6.26
N GLU A 178 -4.37 33.00 -7.05
CA GLU A 178 -5.17 34.15 -6.59
C GLU A 178 -6.56 33.71 -6.14
N MET A 179 -7.25 32.87 -6.94
CA MET A 179 -8.57 32.34 -6.60
C MET A 179 -8.52 31.45 -5.34
N LEU A 180 -7.50 30.61 -5.21
CA LEU A 180 -7.30 29.76 -4.03
C LEU A 180 -7.09 30.61 -2.77
N ILE A 181 -6.28 31.66 -2.83
CA ILE A 181 -6.09 32.60 -1.72
C ILE A 181 -7.42 33.30 -1.37
N GLY A 182 -8.21 33.66 -2.38
CA GLY A 182 -9.57 34.19 -2.20
C GLY A 182 -10.44 33.22 -1.39
N ALA A 183 -10.51 31.96 -1.80
CA ALA A 183 -11.29 30.94 -1.09
C ALA A 183 -10.74 30.67 0.32
N MET A 184 -9.41 30.67 0.50
CA MET A 184 -8.81 30.51 1.83
C MET A 184 -9.23 31.62 2.79
N LYS A 185 -9.36 32.87 2.34
CA LYS A 185 -9.80 34.01 3.19
C LYS A 185 -11.20 33.82 3.76
N GLU A 186 -12.06 33.06 3.08
CA GLU A 186 -13.43 32.78 3.53
C GLU A 186 -13.49 31.67 4.60
N LEU A 187 -12.39 30.95 4.85
CA LEU A 187 -12.35 29.90 5.88
C LEU A 187 -12.40 30.49 7.29
N THR A 188 -13.35 30.01 8.08
CA THR A 188 -13.47 30.33 9.50
C THR A 188 -12.72 29.29 10.34
N VAL A 189 -11.62 29.73 10.96
CA VAL A 189 -10.90 28.94 11.97
C VAL A 189 -11.55 29.16 13.33
N GLY A 190 -11.85 28.10 14.10
CA GLY A 190 -12.57 28.29 15.36
C GLY A 190 -13.00 27.02 16.11
N ASP A 191 -13.97 27.18 17.00
CA ASP A 191 -14.52 26.11 17.84
C ASP A 191 -15.29 25.08 16.99
N PRO A 192 -14.86 23.81 16.92
CA PRO A 192 -15.49 22.79 16.08
C PRO A 192 -16.92 22.41 16.51
N THR A 193 -17.42 22.92 17.65
CA THR A 193 -18.83 22.77 18.04
C THR A 193 -19.77 23.73 17.32
N GLN A 194 -19.22 24.76 16.65
CA GLN A 194 -20.00 25.74 15.90
C GLN A 194 -20.13 25.33 14.44
N LEU A 195 -21.36 25.37 13.91
CA LEU A 195 -21.62 25.03 12.50
C LEU A 195 -20.87 25.93 11.51
N ALA A 196 -20.58 27.18 11.90
CA ALA A 196 -19.88 28.16 11.07
C ALA A 196 -18.35 27.96 11.05
N THR A 197 -17.81 26.97 11.76
CA THR A 197 -16.36 26.70 11.77
C THR A 197 -15.99 25.68 10.70
N ASP A 198 -15.10 26.08 9.80
CA ASP A 198 -14.57 25.22 8.75
C ASP A 198 -13.32 24.44 9.21
N VAL A 199 -12.46 25.12 9.98
CA VAL A 199 -11.18 24.57 10.43
C VAL A 199 -11.08 24.62 11.96
N GLY A 200 -11.06 23.44 12.58
CA GLY A 200 -10.88 23.28 14.03
C GLY A 200 -9.41 23.30 14.48
N PRO A 201 -9.13 22.98 15.76
CA PRO A 201 -7.77 22.92 16.28
C PRO A 201 -7.01 21.69 15.75
N VAL A 202 -5.68 21.74 15.87
CA VAL A 202 -4.83 20.55 15.80
C VAL A 202 -4.88 19.79 17.12
N ILE A 203 -4.60 18.49 17.09
CA ILE A 203 -4.97 17.57 18.18
C ILE A 203 -4.33 17.89 19.54
N ASP A 204 -3.06 18.31 19.54
CA ASP A 204 -2.29 18.58 20.75
C ASP A 204 -1.12 19.56 20.50
N GLU A 205 -0.46 19.95 21.60
CA GLU A 205 0.68 20.88 21.57
C GLU A 205 1.88 20.35 20.78
N LYS A 206 2.06 19.02 20.73
CA LYS A 206 3.15 18.41 19.97
C LYS A 206 2.90 18.57 18.46
N ALA A 207 1.66 18.39 18.02
CA ALA A 207 1.26 18.65 16.65
C ALA A 207 1.41 20.14 16.30
N LEU A 208 0.94 21.04 17.17
CA LEU A 208 1.09 22.49 16.97
C LEU A 208 2.57 22.90 16.85
N LYS A 209 3.41 22.39 17.75
CA LYS A 209 4.86 22.62 17.71
C LYS A 209 5.47 22.12 16.41
N SER A 210 5.14 20.91 15.97
CA SER A 210 5.67 20.35 14.71
C SER A 210 5.32 21.21 13.50
N LEU A 211 4.12 21.79 13.46
CA LEU A 211 3.69 22.68 12.39
C LEU A 211 4.37 24.06 12.47
N THR A 212 4.60 24.56 13.68
CA THR A 212 5.31 25.82 13.91
C THR A 212 6.79 25.70 13.53
N ASP A 213 7.42 24.56 13.85
CA ASP A 213 8.79 24.24 13.42
C ASP A 213 8.88 24.15 11.89
N HIS A 214 7.89 23.53 11.23
CA HIS A 214 7.81 23.48 9.75
C HIS A 214 7.64 24.88 9.14
N GLN A 215 6.79 25.72 9.74
CA GLN A 215 6.63 27.11 9.32
C GLN A 215 7.96 27.87 9.37
N ALA A 216 8.73 27.73 10.45
CA ALA A 216 10.05 28.36 10.59
C ALA A 216 11.04 27.81 9.54
N PHE A 217 11.02 26.49 9.29
CA PHE A 217 11.82 25.87 8.23
C PHE A 217 11.46 26.40 6.83
N MET A 218 10.20 26.72 6.57
CA MET A 218 9.74 27.28 5.30
C MET A 218 10.17 28.73 5.06
N GLU A 219 10.57 29.50 6.08
CA GLU A 219 11.05 30.88 5.90
C GLU A 219 12.28 30.96 4.97
N ASP A 220 13.13 29.92 4.99
CA ASP A 220 14.34 29.83 4.16
C ASP A 220 14.18 28.97 2.90
N LYS A 221 13.09 28.19 2.80
CA LYS A 221 12.94 27.09 1.83
C LYS A 221 11.78 27.26 0.84
N GLY A 222 10.85 28.15 1.15
CA GLY A 222 9.69 28.41 0.32
C GLY A 222 9.27 29.87 0.39
N THR A 223 8.32 30.23 -0.46
CA THR A 223 7.68 31.55 -0.44
C THR A 223 6.31 31.41 0.21
N LEU A 224 6.05 32.16 1.29
CA LEU A 224 4.72 32.25 1.87
C LEU A 224 3.80 32.99 0.90
N LEU A 225 2.79 32.30 0.37
CA LEU A 225 1.79 32.90 -0.53
C LEU A 225 0.65 33.52 0.28
N TYR A 226 0.13 32.77 1.25
CA TYR A 226 -0.94 33.23 2.13
C TYR A 226 -1.00 32.43 3.42
N ARG A 227 -1.50 33.06 4.48
CA ARG A 227 -1.85 32.45 5.76
C ARG A 227 -3.09 33.13 6.29
N ASN A 228 -4.06 32.34 6.75
CA ASN A 228 -5.25 32.85 7.40
C ASN A 228 -4.91 33.61 8.69
N GLU A 229 -5.73 34.62 8.99
CA GLU A 229 -5.67 35.27 10.30
C GLU A 229 -6.20 34.32 11.38
N MET A 230 -5.58 34.34 12.56
CA MET A 230 -6.07 33.57 13.70
C MET A 230 -7.13 34.38 14.46
N PRO A 231 -8.31 33.82 14.79
CA PRO A 231 -9.29 34.50 15.61
C PRO A 231 -8.71 34.86 16.99
N ALA A 232 -9.25 35.92 17.59
CA ALA A 232 -8.97 36.25 18.99
C ALA A 232 -9.36 35.07 19.90
N GLY A 233 -8.51 34.70 20.86
CA GLY A 233 -8.75 33.56 21.74
C GLY A 233 -8.15 32.25 21.24
N ALA A 234 -7.59 32.21 20.03
CA ALA A 234 -6.89 31.03 19.50
C ALA A 234 -5.73 30.58 20.40
N GLU A 235 -5.12 31.49 21.17
CA GLU A 235 -4.06 31.19 22.14
C GLU A 235 -4.50 30.30 23.30
N LYS A 236 -5.81 30.08 23.48
CA LYS A 236 -6.38 29.22 24.53
C LYS A 236 -6.53 27.77 24.09
N GLY A 237 -6.21 27.45 22.85
CA GLY A 237 -6.24 26.09 22.31
C GLY A 237 -5.06 25.85 21.36
N THR A 238 -5.03 24.66 20.78
CA THR A 238 -3.97 24.24 19.86
C THR A 238 -4.38 24.54 18.42
N PHE A 239 -4.43 25.81 18.04
CA PHE A 239 -4.82 26.23 16.70
C PHE A 239 -3.62 26.53 15.80
N PHE A 240 -3.73 26.15 14.53
CA PHE A 240 -2.76 26.49 13.49
C PHE A 240 -3.49 27.03 12.26
N ALA A 241 -3.05 28.18 11.76
CA ALA A 241 -3.68 28.84 10.63
C ALA A 241 -3.47 28.05 9.32
N PRO A 242 -4.52 27.82 8.51
CA PRO A 242 -4.34 27.36 7.14
C PRO A 242 -3.29 28.18 6.39
N THR A 243 -2.30 27.49 5.82
CA THR A 243 -1.11 28.13 5.24
C THR A 243 -0.80 27.56 3.87
N LEU A 244 -0.47 28.45 2.92
CA LEU A 244 -0.11 28.15 1.55
C LEU A 244 1.31 28.63 1.25
N TYR A 245 2.17 27.71 0.84
CA TYR A 245 3.55 28.00 0.41
C TYR A 245 3.73 27.69 -1.07
N GLN A 246 4.66 28.39 -1.73
CA GLN A 246 5.26 27.95 -2.98
C GLN A 246 6.66 27.40 -2.72
N ILE A 247 6.99 26.26 -3.31
CA ILE A 247 8.32 25.65 -3.26
C ILE A 247 8.78 25.28 -4.68
N ASP A 248 10.09 25.19 -4.89
CA ASP A 248 10.64 24.89 -6.22
C ASP A 248 10.62 23.39 -6.56
N ASN A 249 10.68 22.53 -5.54
CA ASN A 249 10.78 21.09 -5.71
C ASN A 249 10.17 20.32 -4.52
N ILE A 250 9.55 19.18 -4.78
CA ILE A 250 8.93 18.34 -3.74
C ILE A 250 9.94 17.76 -2.74
N GLN A 251 11.21 17.59 -3.15
CA GLN A 251 12.29 17.09 -2.29
C GLN A 251 12.61 18.02 -1.12
N VAL A 252 12.14 19.28 -1.14
CA VAL A 252 12.20 20.18 0.02
C VAL A 252 11.43 19.57 1.22
N LEU A 253 10.42 18.73 0.95
CA LEU A 253 9.59 18.09 1.97
C LEU A 253 10.13 16.70 2.31
N GLU A 254 11.07 16.64 3.24
CA GLU A 254 11.72 15.39 3.68
C GLU A 254 10.77 14.46 4.47
N LYS A 255 9.74 15.02 5.09
CA LYS A 255 8.77 14.28 5.93
C LYS A 255 7.35 14.77 5.67
N GLU A 256 6.38 13.97 6.08
CA GLU A 256 4.97 14.36 6.07
C GLU A 256 4.73 15.53 7.04
N VAL A 257 4.00 16.55 6.57
CA VAL A 257 3.54 17.68 7.38
C VAL A 257 2.05 17.48 7.70
N PHE A 258 1.75 17.02 8.92
CA PHE A 258 0.41 16.58 9.30
C PHE A 258 -0.47 17.73 9.86
N GLY A 259 -0.82 18.69 9.01
CA GLY A 259 -1.66 19.84 9.37
C GLY A 259 -2.17 20.61 8.17
N PRO A 260 -2.79 21.79 8.35
CA PRO A 260 -3.46 22.54 7.28
C PRO A 260 -2.43 23.38 6.49
N VAL A 261 -1.46 22.69 5.88
CA VAL A 261 -0.38 23.29 5.09
C VAL A 261 -0.38 22.66 3.70
N VAL A 262 -0.54 23.48 2.67
CA VAL A 262 -0.45 23.08 1.25
C VAL A 262 0.74 23.76 0.61
N HIS A 263 1.50 23.03 -0.20
CA HIS A 263 2.64 23.53 -0.95
C HIS A 263 2.31 23.51 -2.45
N ILE A 264 2.59 24.60 -3.16
CA ILE A 264 2.41 24.72 -4.60
C ILE A 264 3.76 24.54 -5.30
N ILE A 265 3.76 23.72 -6.35
CA ILE A 265 4.87 23.60 -7.31
C ILE A 265 4.32 23.89 -8.70
N ARG A 266 5.00 24.75 -9.46
CA ARG A 266 4.66 25.03 -10.86
C ARG A 266 5.40 24.08 -11.78
N PHE A 267 4.79 23.67 -12.88
CA PHE A 267 5.46 22.84 -13.90
C PHE A 267 5.06 23.26 -15.32
N LYS A 268 5.95 23.07 -16.29
CA LYS A 268 5.61 23.28 -17.72
C LYS A 268 4.91 22.05 -18.28
N SER A 269 4.00 22.23 -19.24
CA SER A 269 3.27 21.10 -19.86
C SER A 269 4.17 19.94 -20.32
N LYS A 270 5.36 20.24 -20.87
CA LYS A 270 6.35 19.25 -21.32
C LYS A 270 7.07 18.48 -20.19
N GLU A 271 6.91 18.90 -18.94
CA GLU A 271 7.55 18.32 -17.74
C GLU A 271 6.61 17.38 -16.98
N LEU A 272 5.39 17.14 -17.50
CA LEU A 272 4.37 16.35 -16.81
C LEU A 272 4.83 14.93 -16.43
N ASP A 273 5.57 14.24 -17.32
CA ASP A 273 6.13 12.92 -16.98
C ASP A 273 7.14 13.02 -15.82
N ASN A 274 8.00 14.04 -15.81
CA ASN A 274 8.96 14.29 -14.72
C ASN A 274 8.25 14.69 -13.41
N VAL A 275 7.10 15.37 -13.47
CA VAL A 275 6.28 15.62 -12.27
C VAL A 275 5.79 14.30 -11.68
N LEU A 276 5.31 13.38 -12.52
CA LEU A 276 4.84 12.08 -12.06
C LEU A 276 5.99 11.24 -11.47
N GLU A 277 7.17 11.27 -12.08
CA GLU A 277 8.38 10.62 -11.55
C GLU A 277 8.77 11.18 -10.19
N GLN A 278 8.73 12.50 -10.00
CA GLN A 278 8.98 13.14 -8.70
C GLN A 278 7.98 12.66 -7.63
N ILE A 279 6.68 12.61 -7.94
CA ILE A 279 5.65 12.14 -7.01
C ILE A 279 5.89 10.67 -6.63
N ASN A 280 6.10 9.82 -7.63
CA ASN A 280 6.38 8.40 -7.44
C ASN A 280 7.71 8.15 -6.70
N GLY A 281 8.68 9.06 -6.84
CA GLY A 281 10.00 9.01 -6.20
C GLY A 281 10.01 9.41 -4.73
N THR A 282 8.91 9.93 -4.17
CA THR A 282 8.83 10.26 -2.73
C THR A 282 8.85 9.03 -1.82
N GLY A 283 8.66 7.82 -2.37
CA GLY A 283 8.50 6.57 -1.62
C GLY A 283 7.12 6.39 -0.99
N TYR A 284 6.33 7.45 -0.86
CA TYR A 284 4.93 7.38 -0.45
C TYR A 284 4.02 7.03 -1.63
N GLY A 285 2.81 6.57 -1.32
CA GLY A 285 1.86 6.12 -2.34
C GLY A 285 0.46 5.93 -1.81
N LEU A 286 -0.07 6.92 -1.07
CA LEU A 286 -1.40 6.84 -0.45
C LEU A 286 -2.50 7.39 -1.38
N THR A 287 -2.61 8.71 -1.52
CA THR A 287 -3.61 9.36 -2.38
C THR A 287 -2.99 10.27 -3.43
N MET A 288 -3.61 10.34 -4.61
CA MET A 288 -3.24 11.29 -5.68
C MET A 288 -4.49 11.88 -6.34
N GLY A 289 -4.51 13.20 -6.51
CA GLY A 289 -5.54 13.92 -7.26
C GLY A 289 -5.08 14.25 -8.67
N ILE A 290 -5.99 14.25 -9.64
CA ILE A 290 -5.73 14.65 -11.03
C ILE A 290 -6.89 15.51 -11.51
N HIS A 291 -6.61 16.75 -11.92
CA HIS A 291 -7.58 17.61 -12.59
C HIS A 291 -7.14 17.85 -14.04
N SER A 292 -7.95 17.34 -14.97
CA SER A 292 -7.80 17.51 -16.41
C SER A 292 -9.12 17.20 -17.11
N ARG A 293 -9.46 18.00 -18.12
CA ARG A 293 -10.58 17.71 -19.03
C ARG A 293 -10.17 16.82 -20.20
N ILE A 294 -8.89 16.47 -20.33
CA ILE A 294 -8.39 15.51 -21.31
C ILE A 294 -8.41 14.12 -20.68
N GLU A 295 -9.47 13.36 -20.96
CA GLU A 295 -9.70 12.04 -20.35
C GLU A 295 -8.53 11.06 -20.58
N GLU A 296 -7.99 11.01 -21.80
CA GLU A 296 -6.84 10.15 -22.13
C GLU A 296 -5.64 10.45 -21.23
N ARG A 297 -5.29 11.73 -21.07
CA ARG A 297 -4.20 12.18 -20.19
C ARG A 297 -4.47 11.83 -18.73
N ALA A 298 -5.69 12.07 -18.23
CA ALA A 298 -6.03 11.74 -16.85
C ALA A 298 -5.91 10.24 -16.56
N ASN A 299 -6.36 9.40 -17.50
CA ASN A 299 -6.25 7.95 -17.42
C ASN A 299 -4.78 7.47 -17.50
N GLU A 300 -3.96 8.07 -18.37
CA GLU A 300 -2.53 7.78 -18.45
C GLU A 300 -1.79 8.10 -17.14
N LEU A 301 -2.04 9.28 -16.56
CA LEU A 301 -1.48 9.67 -15.27
C LEU A 301 -1.93 8.72 -14.14
N ALA A 302 -3.22 8.36 -14.11
CA ALA A 302 -3.76 7.44 -13.11
C ALA A 302 -3.14 6.03 -13.24
N ALA A 303 -2.90 5.56 -14.47
CA ALA A 303 -2.27 4.27 -14.73
C ALA A 303 -0.79 4.24 -14.32
N LYS A 304 -0.04 5.32 -14.59
CA LYS A 304 1.38 5.44 -14.25
C LYS A 304 1.65 5.83 -12.78
N SER A 305 0.66 6.40 -12.09
CA SER A 305 0.77 6.74 -10.66
C SER A 305 1.09 5.51 -9.81
N ARG A 306 1.92 5.68 -8.77
CA ARG A 306 2.17 4.64 -7.75
C ARG A 306 1.35 4.87 -6.47
N ALA A 307 0.31 5.71 -6.50
CA ALA A 307 -0.61 5.87 -5.38
C ALA A 307 -1.62 4.72 -5.29
N GLY A 308 -2.02 4.38 -4.06
CA GLY A 308 -3.06 3.38 -3.80
C GLY A 308 -4.47 3.88 -4.13
N ASN A 309 -4.76 5.17 -3.97
CA ASN A 309 -6.04 5.77 -4.30
C ASN A 309 -5.83 6.97 -5.23
N VAL A 310 -6.43 6.94 -6.41
CA VAL A 310 -6.36 8.02 -7.40
C VAL A 310 -7.75 8.60 -7.60
N TYR A 311 -7.85 9.92 -7.57
CA TYR A 311 -9.09 10.69 -7.70
C TYR A 311 -8.98 11.62 -8.90
N ILE A 312 -9.93 11.54 -9.83
CA ILE A 312 -9.93 12.33 -11.06
C ILE A 312 -11.09 13.32 -11.04
N ASN A 313 -10.78 14.60 -11.22
CA ASN A 313 -11.70 15.74 -11.24
C ASN A 313 -12.62 15.83 -10.01
N ARG A 314 -12.04 15.59 -8.83
CA ARG A 314 -12.71 15.64 -7.53
C ARG A 314 -11.67 15.77 -6.43
N ASN A 315 -12.11 16.10 -5.21
CA ASN A 315 -11.25 16.04 -4.02
C ASN A 315 -10.68 14.62 -3.80
N MET A 316 -9.58 14.57 -3.04
CA MET A 316 -8.80 13.34 -2.83
C MET A 316 -8.92 12.76 -1.41
N ILE A 317 -9.99 13.12 -0.70
CA ILE A 317 -10.24 12.71 0.69
C ILE A 317 -11.59 12.00 0.81
N GLY A 318 -11.89 11.46 2.00
CA GLY A 318 -13.23 10.97 2.31
C GLY A 318 -13.61 9.65 1.61
N ALA A 319 -12.63 8.77 1.39
CA ALA A 319 -12.86 7.43 0.85
C ALA A 319 -14.00 6.69 1.59
N ILE A 320 -14.96 6.21 0.83
CA ILE A 320 -16.16 5.51 1.28
C ILE A 320 -15.90 4.01 1.26
N VAL A 321 -16.16 3.34 2.39
CA VAL A 321 -15.98 1.89 2.55
C VAL A 321 -16.77 1.13 1.49
N GLY A 322 -16.13 0.17 0.81
CA GLY A 322 -16.74 -0.64 -0.24
C GLY A 322 -16.90 0.04 -1.60
N VAL A 323 -16.71 1.37 -1.67
CA VAL A 323 -16.77 2.16 -2.92
C VAL A 323 -15.37 2.56 -3.35
N GLN A 324 -14.59 3.14 -2.44
CA GLN A 324 -13.17 3.42 -2.64
C GLN A 324 -12.34 2.76 -1.53
N PRO A 325 -12.10 1.43 -1.58
CA PRO A 325 -11.15 0.77 -0.69
C PRO A 325 -9.89 1.60 -0.52
N PHE A 326 -9.48 1.79 0.73
CA PHE A 326 -8.49 2.79 1.09
C PHE A 326 -7.23 2.13 1.64
N GLY A 327 -6.08 2.58 1.14
CA GLY A 327 -4.77 2.14 1.62
C GLY A 327 -3.67 2.39 0.62
N GLY A 328 -2.44 2.52 1.11
CA GLY A 328 -1.29 2.92 0.30
C GLY A 328 -0.43 1.77 -0.21
N ARG A 329 0.74 2.14 -0.73
CA ARG A 329 1.88 1.24 -0.97
C ARG A 329 3.18 1.96 -0.59
N GLY A 330 4.30 1.24 -0.58
CA GLY A 330 5.59 1.81 -0.20
C GLY A 330 5.58 2.28 1.26
N LEU A 331 6.04 3.51 1.50
CA LEU A 331 6.04 4.12 2.84
C LEU A 331 4.65 4.36 3.43
N SER A 332 3.60 4.27 2.62
CA SER A 332 2.21 4.54 3.01
C SER A 332 1.44 3.32 3.51
N GLY A 333 2.01 2.12 3.39
CA GLY A 333 1.43 0.95 4.03
C GLY A 333 1.71 -0.37 3.33
N THR A 334 1.33 -1.42 4.04
CA THR A 334 1.52 -2.83 3.67
C THR A 334 0.32 -3.40 2.90
N GLY A 335 -0.86 -2.82 3.12
CA GLY A 335 -2.14 -3.40 2.71
C GLY A 335 -2.47 -4.73 3.43
N PRO A 336 -3.55 -5.41 3.03
CA PRO A 336 -4.52 -5.02 2.01
C PRO A 336 -5.35 -3.79 2.40
N LYS A 337 -6.06 -3.20 1.44
CA LYS A 337 -6.85 -1.98 1.64
C LYS A 337 -7.98 -2.18 2.65
N ALA A 338 -8.10 -1.25 3.59
CA ALA A 338 -9.25 -1.16 4.47
C ALA A 338 -10.54 -0.91 3.65
N GLY A 339 -11.63 -1.57 4.04
CA GLY A 339 -12.90 -1.52 3.32
C GLY A 339 -12.87 -2.19 1.93
N GLY A 340 -11.79 -2.90 1.59
CA GLY A 340 -11.64 -3.67 0.35
C GLY A 340 -11.95 -5.16 0.50
N PRO A 341 -12.06 -5.89 -0.64
CA PRO A 341 -12.43 -7.30 -0.65
C PRO A 341 -11.36 -8.23 -0.06
N ASN A 342 -10.10 -7.75 0.01
CA ASN A 342 -8.94 -8.52 0.46
C ASN A 342 -8.55 -8.25 1.93
N TYR A 343 -9.27 -7.37 2.65
CA TYR A 343 -8.95 -7.02 4.03
C TYR A 343 -9.18 -8.19 5.00
N LEU A 344 -10.37 -8.81 4.94
CA LEU A 344 -10.75 -9.90 5.85
C LEU A 344 -9.90 -11.17 5.68
N PRO A 345 -9.58 -11.65 4.46
CA PRO A 345 -8.72 -12.82 4.29
C PRO A 345 -7.34 -12.70 4.96
N ARG A 346 -6.79 -11.49 5.09
CA ARG A 346 -5.51 -11.28 5.77
C ARG A 346 -5.57 -11.59 7.27
N LEU A 347 -6.75 -11.50 7.87
CA LEU A 347 -7.03 -11.83 9.28
C LEU A 347 -7.36 -13.31 9.50
N MET A 348 -7.20 -14.13 8.47
CA MET A 348 -7.39 -15.57 8.50
C MET A 348 -6.13 -16.31 8.09
N MET A 349 -6.01 -17.55 8.55
CA MET A 349 -4.93 -18.47 8.25
C MET A 349 -5.44 -19.55 7.30
N GLU A 350 -4.61 -19.95 6.34
CA GLU A 350 -4.89 -21.13 5.51
C GLU A 350 -4.68 -22.38 6.33
N ARG A 351 -5.61 -23.34 6.26
CA ARG A 351 -5.43 -24.67 6.84
C ARG A 351 -4.28 -25.35 6.11
N ALA A 352 -3.10 -25.33 6.73
CA ALA A 352 -1.92 -26.03 6.28
C ALA A 352 -1.96 -27.49 6.72
N THR A 353 -1.21 -28.34 6.01
CA THR A 353 -0.82 -29.67 6.49
C THR A 353 0.11 -29.49 7.69
N PRO A 354 0.01 -30.29 8.78
CA PRO A 354 0.77 -30.06 10.01
C PRO A 354 2.27 -29.94 9.77
N LYS A 355 2.92 -28.95 10.40
CA LYS A 355 4.38 -28.77 10.36
C LYS A 355 4.99 -28.98 11.74
N PRO A 356 6.21 -29.55 11.80
CA PRO A 356 6.99 -29.57 13.03
C PRO A 356 7.41 -28.14 13.38
N SER A 357 7.19 -27.75 14.63
CA SER A 357 7.74 -26.54 15.22
C SER A 357 9.19 -26.82 15.62
N HIS A 358 10.15 -26.45 14.79
CA HIS A 358 11.53 -26.31 15.23
C HIS A 358 11.83 -24.84 15.44
N ILE A 359 11.98 -24.45 16.71
CA ILE A 359 12.63 -23.21 17.11
C ILE A 359 14.09 -23.60 17.25
N ASP A 360 14.87 -23.47 16.17
CA ASP A 360 16.32 -23.52 16.30
C ASP A 360 16.82 -22.11 16.62
N ASP A 361 17.80 -22.06 17.53
CA ASP A 361 18.42 -20.85 18.02
C ASP A 361 18.82 -19.91 16.88
N ILE A 362 18.50 -18.62 17.03
CA ILE A 362 19.00 -17.54 16.17
C ILE A 362 20.49 -17.32 16.51
N ASP A 363 21.36 -18.31 16.27
CA ASP A 363 22.80 -18.08 16.13
C ASP A 363 23.56 -19.24 15.46
N THR A 364 24.11 -18.96 14.28
CA THR A 364 25.55 -18.99 13.92
C THR A 364 25.68 -19.22 12.41
N THR A 365 26.05 -18.15 11.69
CA THR A 365 26.49 -18.13 10.27
C THR A 365 26.05 -19.32 9.40
N ASP A 366 24.89 -19.19 8.73
CA ASP A 366 24.56 -20.06 7.59
C ASP A 366 25.60 -19.81 6.49
N THR A 367 26.59 -20.70 6.40
CA THR A 367 27.72 -20.56 5.47
C THR A 367 27.28 -20.53 4.01
N ALA A 368 26.09 -21.05 3.69
CA ALA A 368 25.53 -20.99 2.34
C ALA A 368 25.03 -19.58 1.96
N LEU A 369 24.80 -18.71 2.95
CA LEU A 369 24.40 -17.31 2.76
C LEU A 369 25.59 -16.34 2.78
N VAL A 370 26.78 -16.79 3.15
CA VAL A 370 27.97 -15.93 3.23
C VAL A 370 28.45 -15.56 1.82
N GLY A 371 28.17 -14.33 1.41
CA GLY A 371 28.69 -13.71 0.19
C GLY A 371 30.00 -12.95 0.41
N ASP A 372 30.82 -12.84 -0.63
CA ASP A 372 31.94 -11.89 -0.68
C ASP A 372 31.53 -10.60 -1.40
N GLU A 373 32.44 -9.63 -1.51
CA GLU A 373 32.21 -8.35 -2.18
C GLU A 373 31.79 -8.51 -3.65
N LYS A 374 32.28 -9.54 -4.35
CA LYS A 374 31.91 -9.82 -5.74
C LYS A 374 30.50 -10.39 -5.85
N ILE A 375 30.07 -11.18 -4.88
CA ILE A 375 28.70 -11.68 -4.77
C ILE A 375 27.75 -10.50 -4.52
N ALA A 376 28.11 -9.58 -3.62
CA ALA A 376 27.34 -8.37 -3.40
C ALA A 376 27.23 -7.50 -4.66
N GLU A 377 28.35 -7.26 -5.36
CA GLU A 377 28.37 -6.51 -6.63
C GLU A 377 27.43 -7.15 -7.69
N ARG A 378 27.46 -8.49 -7.81
CA ARG A 378 26.56 -9.21 -8.72
C ARG A 378 25.09 -9.08 -8.33
N ALA A 379 24.76 -9.11 -7.05
CA ALA A 379 23.40 -8.92 -6.57
C ALA A 379 22.87 -7.52 -6.93
N HIS A 380 23.68 -6.46 -6.73
CA HIS A 380 23.32 -5.11 -7.13
C HIS A 380 23.12 -4.99 -8.65
N ILE A 381 24.00 -5.59 -9.46
CA ILE A 381 23.82 -5.63 -10.93
C ILE A 381 22.50 -6.32 -11.32
N MET A 382 22.09 -7.37 -10.61
CA MET A 382 20.80 -8.03 -10.85
C MET A 382 19.64 -7.09 -10.54
N MET A 383 19.70 -6.36 -9.41
CA MET A 383 18.65 -5.41 -9.02
C MET A 383 18.56 -4.23 -9.99
N ASP A 384 19.68 -3.63 -10.40
CA ASP A 384 19.74 -2.57 -11.41
C ASP A 384 19.09 -3.00 -12.73
N ARG A 385 19.39 -4.23 -13.19
CA ARG A 385 18.78 -4.80 -14.39
C ARG A 385 17.27 -5.00 -14.24
N ALA A 386 16.84 -5.55 -13.10
CA ALA A 386 15.41 -5.73 -12.82
C ALA A 386 14.67 -4.39 -12.77
N LYS A 387 15.26 -3.36 -12.12
CA LYS A 387 14.74 -1.98 -12.07
C LYS A 387 14.61 -1.39 -13.47
N SER A 388 15.62 -1.57 -14.33
CA SER A 388 15.64 -1.02 -15.68
C SER A 388 14.51 -1.54 -16.59
N VAL A 389 13.99 -2.74 -16.32
CA VAL A 389 12.90 -3.36 -17.11
C VAL A 389 11.55 -3.35 -16.41
N GLU A 390 11.49 -2.96 -15.13
CA GLU A 390 10.28 -3.02 -14.30
C GLU A 390 9.13 -2.22 -14.90
N ALA A 391 9.36 -0.95 -15.24
CA ALA A 391 8.34 -0.08 -15.80
C ALA A 391 7.82 -0.61 -17.14
N GLN A 392 8.73 -1.07 -18.02
CA GLN A 392 8.35 -1.69 -19.28
C GLN A 392 7.46 -2.91 -19.05
N TRP A 393 7.86 -3.83 -18.17
CA TRP A 393 7.13 -5.07 -17.93
C TRP A 393 5.76 -4.84 -17.25
N ARG A 394 5.69 -3.91 -16.31
CA ARG A 394 4.45 -3.48 -15.66
C ARG A 394 3.42 -3.01 -16.68
N HIS A 395 3.85 -2.27 -17.70
CA HIS A 395 2.98 -1.70 -18.73
C HIS A 395 2.79 -2.59 -19.96
N THR A 396 3.54 -3.70 -20.10
CA THR A 396 3.25 -4.73 -21.11
C THR A 396 1.82 -5.24 -20.97
N ALA A 397 1.10 -5.36 -22.09
CA ALA A 397 -0.27 -5.84 -22.10
C ALA A 397 -0.37 -7.25 -21.48
N LEU A 398 -1.46 -7.50 -20.74
CA LEU A 398 -1.66 -8.77 -20.03
C LEU A 398 -1.53 -9.98 -20.96
N ASN A 399 -2.12 -9.91 -22.16
CA ASN A 399 -2.08 -11.01 -23.14
C ASN A 399 -0.64 -11.33 -23.57
N ASP A 400 0.20 -10.31 -23.74
CA ASP A 400 1.60 -10.50 -24.13
C ASP A 400 2.41 -11.12 -22.98
N ARG A 401 2.19 -10.67 -21.74
CA ARG A 401 2.79 -11.29 -20.55
C ARG A 401 2.40 -12.77 -20.43
N ILE A 402 1.09 -13.07 -20.51
CA ILE A 402 0.58 -14.44 -20.44
C ILE A 402 1.15 -15.29 -21.57
N SER A 403 1.25 -14.74 -22.79
CA SER A 403 1.83 -15.44 -23.95
C SER A 403 3.29 -15.82 -23.71
N MET A 404 4.13 -14.89 -23.25
CA MET A 404 5.55 -15.15 -22.97
C MET A 404 5.72 -16.22 -21.87
N VAL A 405 4.97 -16.13 -20.77
CA VAL A 405 5.06 -17.14 -19.68
C VAL A 405 4.49 -18.49 -20.12
N ARG A 406 3.46 -18.52 -20.97
CA ARG A 406 2.94 -19.77 -21.56
C ARG A 406 3.97 -20.43 -22.48
N GLN A 407 4.70 -19.65 -23.26
CA GLN A 407 5.81 -20.15 -24.09
C GLN A 407 6.96 -20.69 -23.24
N LEU A 408 7.26 -20.05 -22.10
CA LEU A 408 8.22 -20.57 -21.12
C LEU A 408 7.83 -21.98 -20.66
N LEU A 409 6.60 -22.18 -20.19
CA LEU A 409 6.12 -23.49 -19.77
C LEU A 409 6.23 -24.56 -20.88
N ALA A 410 5.98 -24.18 -22.13
CA ALA A 410 6.13 -25.08 -23.27
C ALA A 410 7.61 -25.42 -23.58
N LYS A 411 8.55 -24.52 -23.28
CA LYS A 411 9.99 -24.76 -23.41
C LYS A 411 10.51 -25.62 -22.24
N ILE A 412 10.05 -25.40 -21.01
CA ILE A 412 10.41 -26.19 -19.82
C ILE A 412 10.06 -27.66 -20.02
N ALA A 413 8.91 -27.96 -20.64
CA ALA A 413 8.47 -29.32 -20.97
C ALA A 413 9.42 -30.11 -21.91
N LYS A 414 10.52 -29.51 -22.37
CA LYS A 414 11.52 -30.09 -23.27
C LYS A 414 12.94 -30.00 -22.70
N VAL A 415 13.07 -29.71 -21.41
CA VAL A 415 14.36 -29.58 -20.73
C VAL A 415 14.61 -30.84 -19.93
N ASP A 416 15.49 -31.70 -20.45
CA ASP A 416 15.74 -33.03 -19.88
C ASP A 416 16.23 -32.98 -18.41
N ILE A 417 17.03 -31.96 -18.06
CA ILE A 417 17.54 -31.80 -16.68
C ILE A 417 16.43 -31.41 -15.67
N VAL A 418 15.32 -30.82 -16.13
CA VAL A 418 14.19 -30.43 -15.27
C VAL A 418 13.29 -31.63 -14.94
N ASP A 419 13.27 -32.67 -15.77
CA ASP A 419 12.53 -33.91 -15.49
C ASP A 419 13.05 -34.62 -14.23
N GLU A 420 14.32 -34.44 -13.88
CA GLU A 420 14.93 -35.07 -12.69
C GLU A 420 14.57 -34.36 -11.37
N LEU A 421 14.12 -33.10 -11.43
CA LEU A 421 13.77 -32.30 -10.24
C LEU A 421 12.30 -32.40 -9.83
N ALA A 422 11.41 -32.80 -10.74
CA ALA A 422 9.98 -32.83 -10.50
C ALA A 422 9.49 -34.26 -10.26
N ASP A 423 8.81 -34.51 -9.14
CA ASP A 423 8.14 -35.80 -8.89
C ASP A 423 7.17 -36.16 -10.02
N ASP A 424 6.47 -35.15 -10.57
CA ASP A 424 5.61 -35.24 -11.75
C ASP A 424 5.64 -33.89 -12.50
N LEU A 425 6.52 -33.77 -13.50
CA LEU A 425 6.65 -32.55 -14.30
C LEU A 425 5.35 -32.25 -15.06
N ASN A 426 4.66 -33.26 -15.57
CA ASN A 426 3.44 -33.07 -16.35
C ASN A 426 2.31 -32.47 -15.49
N ARG A 427 2.14 -32.98 -14.27
CA ARG A 427 1.20 -32.42 -13.30
C ARG A 427 1.57 -30.99 -12.94
N THR A 428 2.83 -30.74 -12.61
CA THR A 428 3.35 -29.40 -12.27
C THR A 428 3.07 -28.39 -13.39
N LEU A 429 3.36 -28.75 -14.64
CA LEU A 429 3.08 -27.90 -15.80
C LEU A 429 1.57 -27.69 -16.04
N ALA A 430 0.74 -28.69 -15.76
CA ALA A 430 -0.71 -28.55 -15.82
C ALA A 430 -1.22 -27.55 -14.76
N THR A 431 -0.75 -27.67 -13.51
CA THR A 431 -1.05 -26.71 -12.43
C THR A 431 -0.61 -25.30 -12.82
N ALA A 432 0.60 -25.12 -13.36
CA ALA A 432 1.10 -23.82 -13.80
C ALA A 432 0.26 -23.19 -14.94
N ARG A 433 -0.24 -24.00 -15.89
CA ARG A 433 -1.15 -23.52 -16.94
C ARG A 433 -2.51 -23.09 -16.39
N GLN A 434 -3.04 -23.83 -15.41
CA GLN A 434 -4.27 -23.45 -14.72
C GLN A 434 -4.08 -22.15 -13.93
N GLN A 435 -2.92 -21.97 -13.31
CA GLN A 435 -2.55 -20.74 -12.60
C GLN A 435 -2.49 -19.54 -13.55
N LEU A 436 -1.85 -19.68 -14.72
CA LEU A 436 -1.85 -18.64 -15.75
C LEU A 436 -3.27 -18.25 -16.20
N THR A 437 -4.13 -19.24 -16.39
CA THR A 437 -5.53 -19.00 -16.78
C THR A 437 -6.28 -18.23 -15.67
N SER A 438 -5.98 -18.53 -14.41
CA SER A 438 -6.56 -17.83 -13.26
C SER A 438 -6.07 -16.37 -13.17
N VAL A 439 -4.79 -16.12 -13.43
CA VAL A 439 -4.22 -14.76 -13.52
C VAL A 439 -4.86 -13.98 -14.66
N GLU A 440 -4.94 -14.57 -15.86
CA GLU A 440 -5.57 -13.96 -17.04
C GLU A 440 -7.01 -13.53 -16.73
N ARG A 441 -7.81 -14.43 -16.16
CA ARG A 441 -9.20 -14.13 -15.77
C ARG A 441 -9.30 -13.01 -14.72
N ARG A 442 -8.44 -13.02 -13.71
CA ARG A 442 -8.48 -12.07 -12.60
C ARG A 442 -8.03 -10.66 -12.99
N LEU A 443 -7.11 -10.56 -13.95
CA LEU A 443 -6.52 -9.29 -14.39
C LEU A 443 -7.11 -8.74 -15.69
N ALA A 444 -7.96 -9.50 -16.38
CA ALA A 444 -8.57 -9.08 -17.64
C ALA A 444 -9.32 -7.74 -17.54
N LYS A 445 -9.99 -7.49 -16.42
CA LYS A 445 -10.72 -6.24 -16.16
C LYS A 445 -10.62 -5.83 -14.69
N PRO A 446 -10.57 -4.52 -14.40
CA PRO A 446 -10.70 -4.05 -13.03
C PRO A 446 -12.07 -4.41 -12.47
N GLN A 447 -12.14 -4.59 -11.16
CA GLN A 447 -13.41 -4.77 -10.47
C GLN A 447 -14.12 -3.42 -10.38
N THR A 448 -15.33 -3.35 -10.95
CA THR A 448 -16.19 -2.17 -10.76
C THR A 448 -16.81 -2.25 -9.38
N LEU A 449 -16.72 -1.16 -8.62
CA LEU A 449 -17.27 -1.05 -7.28
C LEU A 449 -18.57 -0.24 -7.34
N PRO A 450 -19.56 -0.56 -6.48
CA PRO A 450 -20.78 0.24 -6.40
C PRO A 450 -20.40 1.67 -5.98
N GLY A 451 -21.16 2.66 -6.42
CA GLY A 451 -20.93 4.06 -6.09
C GLY A 451 -22.14 4.94 -6.38
N PRO A 452 -22.14 6.20 -5.93
CA PRO A 452 -23.20 7.13 -6.24
C PRO A 452 -23.28 7.40 -7.75
N THR A 453 -24.45 7.85 -8.20
CA THR A 453 -24.63 8.28 -9.58
C THR A 453 -23.72 9.48 -9.87
N GLY A 454 -23.05 9.47 -11.03
CA GLY A 454 -22.10 10.51 -11.39
C GLY A 454 -20.65 10.17 -11.05
N GLU A 455 -20.41 8.97 -10.52
CA GLU A 455 -19.09 8.53 -10.13
C GLU A 455 -18.75 7.14 -10.70
N SER A 456 -17.53 6.98 -11.19
CA SER A 456 -16.99 5.66 -11.58
C SER A 456 -15.91 5.23 -10.60
N ASN A 457 -16.09 4.07 -9.97
CA ASN A 457 -15.13 3.48 -9.04
C ASN A 457 -14.63 2.13 -9.52
N LYS A 458 -13.32 2.01 -9.68
CA LYS A 458 -12.68 0.79 -10.17
C LYS A 458 -11.51 0.40 -9.28
N LEU A 459 -11.49 -0.86 -8.89
CA LEU A 459 -10.39 -1.50 -8.17
C LEU A 459 -9.54 -2.31 -9.15
N TYR A 460 -8.29 -1.91 -9.27
CA TYR A 460 -7.26 -2.55 -10.06
C TYR A 460 -6.34 -3.37 -9.15
N LEU A 461 -5.83 -4.46 -9.68
CA LEU A 461 -4.71 -5.19 -9.10
C LEU A 461 -3.47 -4.88 -9.94
N GLU A 462 -2.44 -4.34 -9.30
CA GLU A 462 -1.18 -3.95 -9.93
C GLU A 462 -0.02 -4.77 -9.37
N PRO A 463 1.04 -5.01 -10.15
CA PRO A 463 2.24 -5.67 -9.63
C PRO A 463 2.85 -4.86 -8.49
N ARG A 464 3.45 -5.58 -7.52
CA ARG A 464 4.20 -4.98 -6.42
C ARG A 464 5.45 -4.29 -6.94
N GLY A 465 6.24 -4.97 -7.76
CA GLY A 465 7.54 -4.53 -8.24
C GLY A 465 8.49 -5.70 -8.34
N ILE A 466 9.76 -5.52 -7.98
CA ILE A 466 10.78 -6.57 -8.05
C ILE A 466 10.60 -7.53 -6.87
N LEU A 467 10.49 -8.83 -7.14
CA LEU A 467 10.31 -9.86 -6.14
C LEU A 467 11.49 -10.83 -6.12
N VAL A 468 11.88 -11.27 -4.93
CA VAL A 468 12.72 -12.46 -4.76
C VAL A 468 11.82 -13.68 -4.65
N CYS A 469 12.07 -14.71 -5.46
CA CYS A 469 11.46 -16.04 -5.28
C CYS A 469 12.51 -16.98 -4.70
N PHE A 470 12.32 -17.43 -3.46
CA PHE A 470 13.30 -18.25 -2.75
C PHE A 470 12.97 -19.74 -2.87
N ALA A 471 13.96 -20.56 -3.20
CA ALA A 471 13.86 -22.01 -3.15
C ALA A 471 15.16 -22.67 -2.68
N ASP A 472 15.12 -23.35 -1.54
CA ASP A 472 16.18 -24.22 -1.06
C ASP A 472 15.80 -25.70 -1.19
N LYS A 473 16.62 -26.58 -0.62
CA LYS A 473 16.43 -28.04 -0.65
C LYS A 473 15.08 -28.53 -0.09
N GLU A 474 14.37 -27.70 0.66
CA GLU A 474 13.10 -28.06 1.31
C GLU A 474 11.88 -27.63 0.48
N VAL A 475 12.11 -26.80 -0.54
CA VAL A 475 11.07 -26.28 -1.41
C VAL A 475 10.85 -27.23 -2.57
N THR A 476 9.59 -27.60 -2.80
CA THR A 476 9.22 -28.43 -3.96
C THR A 476 9.42 -27.67 -5.27
N PHE A 477 9.82 -28.37 -6.32
CA PHE A 477 9.90 -27.79 -7.67
C PHE A 477 8.56 -27.19 -8.11
N GLU A 478 7.44 -27.84 -7.76
CA GLU A 478 6.08 -27.35 -8.08
C GLU A 478 5.81 -25.97 -7.45
N TYR A 479 6.08 -25.80 -6.15
CA TYR A 479 5.89 -24.51 -5.48
C TYR A 479 6.81 -23.42 -6.04
N TRP A 480 8.08 -23.75 -6.26
CA TRP A 480 9.07 -22.81 -6.81
C TRP A 480 8.68 -22.32 -8.20
N LEU A 481 8.33 -23.24 -9.12
CA LEU A 481 7.90 -22.89 -10.47
C LEU A 481 6.60 -22.06 -10.45
N LEU A 482 5.62 -22.42 -9.62
CA LEU A 482 4.38 -21.66 -9.47
C LEU A 482 4.62 -20.25 -8.94
N SER A 483 5.59 -20.06 -8.04
CA SER A 483 5.99 -18.74 -7.54
C SER A 483 6.52 -17.85 -8.66
N ILE A 484 7.44 -18.37 -9.49
CA ILE A 484 7.99 -17.65 -10.64
C ILE A 484 6.89 -17.34 -11.68
N VAL A 485 6.10 -18.34 -12.06
CA VAL A 485 5.03 -18.20 -13.06
C VAL A 485 4.01 -17.17 -12.62
N THR A 486 3.60 -17.21 -11.35
CA THR A 486 2.62 -16.26 -10.80
C THR A 486 3.21 -14.86 -10.75
N ALA A 487 4.45 -14.69 -10.29
CA ALA A 487 5.10 -13.38 -10.19
C ALA A 487 5.27 -12.72 -11.57
N LEU A 488 5.84 -13.45 -12.55
CA LEU A 488 6.05 -12.93 -13.90
C LEU A 488 4.72 -12.56 -14.60
N SER A 489 3.71 -13.44 -14.52
CA SER A 489 2.42 -13.20 -15.18
C SER A 489 1.60 -12.07 -14.55
N THR A 490 1.76 -11.83 -13.24
CA THR A 490 1.16 -10.69 -12.53
C THR A 490 1.90 -9.36 -12.75
N GLY A 491 3.02 -9.38 -13.50
CA GLY A 491 3.76 -8.18 -13.91
C GLY A 491 4.95 -7.82 -13.02
N ASN A 492 5.42 -8.74 -12.17
CA ASN A 492 6.57 -8.53 -11.28
C ASN A 492 7.86 -9.06 -11.93
N PRO A 493 8.96 -8.29 -12.00
CA PRO A 493 10.30 -8.85 -12.22
C PRO A 493 10.71 -9.79 -11.08
N VAL A 494 11.50 -10.82 -11.40
CA VAL A 494 11.86 -11.88 -10.48
C VAL A 494 13.37 -12.10 -10.44
N VAL A 495 13.94 -12.06 -9.23
CA VAL A 495 15.26 -12.63 -8.93
C VAL A 495 15.05 -13.91 -8.13
N SER A 496 15.23 -15.07 -8.74
CA SER A 496 15.08 -16.35 -8.05
C SER A 496 16.37 -16.72 -7.34
N VAL A 497 16.31 -16.79 -6.02
CA VAL A 497 17.43 -17.23 -5.18
C VAL A 497 17.27 -18.72 -4.94
N VAL A 498 18.22 -19.51 -5.43
CA VAL A 498 18.13 -20.97 -5.37
C VAL A 498 19.36 -21.62 -4.74
N SER A 499 19.16 -22.80 -4.13
CA SER A 499 20.27 -23.67 -3.72
C SER A 499 21.00 -24.27 -4.92
N GLU A 500 22.21 -24.81 -4.70
CA GLU A 500 23.01 -25.44 -5.76
C GLU A 500 22.26 -26.60 -6.45
N ILE A 501 21.30 -27.22 -5.79
CA ILE A 501 20.46 -28.31 -6.33
C ILE A 501 19.58 -27.84 -7.50
N PHE A 502 19.15 -26.57 -7.49
CA PHE A 502 18.25 -26.02 -8.50
C PHE A 502 18.96 -25.07 -9.47
N TYR A 503 20.26 -24.82 -9.29
CA TYR A 503 20.94 -23.68 -9.92
C TYR A 503 21.05 -23.83 -11.43
N ASP A 504 21.48 -24.99 -11.92
CA ASP A 504 21.71 -25.20 -13.34
C ASP A 504 20.37 -25.21 -14.12
N GLU A 505 19.35 -25.82 -13.54
CA GLU A 505 17.99 -25.86 -14.08
C GLU A 505 17.34 -24.48 -14.06
N ALA A 506 17.51 -23.72 -12.98
CA ALA A 506 17.05 -22.34 -12.92
C ALA A 506 17.70 -21.49 -14.03
N VAL A 507 19.01 -21.61 -14.24
CA VAL A 507 19.73 -20.90 -15.31
C VAL A 507 19.21 -21.32 -16.69
N GLU A 508 18.92 -22.60 -16.91
CA GLU A 508 18.31 -23.04 -18.16
C GLU A 508 16.90 -22.45 -18.36
N ILE A 509 16.06 -22.46 -17.32
CA ILE A 509 14.73 -21.83 -17.35
C ILE A 509 14.85 -20.33 -17.68
N GLN A 510 15.84 -19.63 -17.09
CA GLN A 510 16.14 -18.23 -17.41
C GLN A 510 16.44 -18.06 -18.90
N ASN A 511 17.35 -18.86 -19.44
CA ASN A 511 17.72 -18.80 -20.86
C ASN A 511 16.52 -19.11 -21.78
N LYS A 512 15.65 -20.07 -21.41
CA LYS A 512 14.43 -20.36 -22.17
C LYS A 512 13.45 -19.18 -22.15
N PHE A 513 13.34 -18.46 -21.03
CA PHE A 513 12.45 -17.31 -20.92
C PHE A 513 12.96 -16.15 -21.77
N GLU A 514 14.26 -15.83 -21.71
CA GLU A 514 14.87 -14.82 -22.59
C GLU A 514 14.65 -15.18 -24.08
N ALA A 515 14.71 -16.46 -24.44
CA ALA A 515 14.43 -16.95 -25.79
C ALA A 515 12.94 -16.88 -26.22
N THR A 516 12.03 -16.40 -25.36
CA THR A 516 10.65 -16.03 -25.75
C THR A 516 10.55 -14.59 -26.28
N GLY A 517 11.62 -13.80 -26.17
CA GLY A 517 11.61 -12.36 -26.44
C GLY A 517 11.34 -11.51 -25.21
N ALA A 518 11.27 -12.12 -24.02
CA ALA A 518 11.17 -11.40 -22.76
C ALA A 518 12.41 -10.49 -22.53
N PRO A 519 12.25 -9.29 -21.93
CA PRO A 519 13.39 -8.41 -21.62
C PRO A 519 14.44 -9.10 -20.75
N LYS A 520 15.72 -8.89 -21.08
CA LYS A 520 16.82 -9.35 -20.23
C LYS A 520 16.77 -8.65 -18.88
N GLY A 521 16.96 -9.40 -17.79
CA GLY A 521 16.84 -8.89 -16.43
C GLY A 521 15.45 -9.09 -15.79
N LEU A 522 14.45 -9.55 -16.56
CA LEU A 522 13.10 -9.77 -16.04
C LEU A 522 13.00 -11.01 -15.14
N PHE A 523 13.68 -12.10 -15.51
CA PHE A 523 13.86 -13.28 -14.68
C PHE A 523 15.36 -13.55 -14.58
N GLN A 524 15.89 -13.55 -13.36
CA GLN A 524 17.31 -13.74 -13.09
C GLN A 524 17.49 -14.80 -12.01
N VAL A 525 18.61 -15.51 -12.05
CA VAL A 525 18.92 -16.58 -11.10
C VAL A 525 20.11 -16.18 -10.26
N ALA A 526 19.94 -16.27 -8.96
CA ALA A 526 20.93 -15.99 -7.94
C ALA A 526 21.15 -17.22 -7.06
N ARG A 527 22.37 -17.35 -6.54
CA ARG A 527 22.72 -18.36 -5.52
C ARG A 527 22.32 -17.89 -4.13
N LEU A 528 22.19 -18.82 -3.18
CA LEU A 528 21.94 -18.53 -1.75
C LEU A 528 22.82 -17.42 -1.16
N ALA A 529 24.11 -17.38 -1.53
CA ALA A 529 25.04 -16.36 -1.06
C ALA A 529 24.69 -14.91 -1.47
N HIS A 530 23.82 -14.71 -2.45
CA HIS A 530 23.34 -13.36 -2.84
C HIS A 530 22.12 -12.91 -2.01
N LEU A 531 21.47 -13.82 -1.27
CA LEU A 531 20.18 -13.56 -0.62
C LEU A 531 20.25 -12.32 0.27
N ASP A 532 21.24 -12.28 1.15
CA ASP A 532 21.38 -11.21 2.13
C ASP A 532 21.50 -9.83 1.48
N THR A 533 22.29 -9.71 0.40
CA THR A 533 22.42 -8.46 -0.35
C THR A 533 21.11 -8.08 -1.05
N LEU A 534 20.44 -9.04 -1.69
CA LEU A 534 19.15 -8.81 -2.36
C LEU A 534 18.07 -8.38 -1.36
N LEU A 535 18.06 -8.97 -0.16
CA LEU A 535 17.13 -8.63 0.92
C LEU A 535 17.33 -7.20 1.44
N MET A 536 18.50 -6.58 1.26
CA MET A 536 18.79 -5.21 1.70
C MET A 536 18.68 -4.15 0.59
N ASP A 537 18.46 -4.56 -0.65
CA ASP A 537 18.42 -3.65 -1.79
C ASP A 537 17.15 -2.79 -1.83
N GLU A 538 17.27 -1.47 -2.00
CA GLU A 538 16.17 -0.49 -1.87
C GLU A 538 14.97 -0.74 -2.80
N ASP A 539 15.18 -1.36 -3.97
CA ASP A 539 14.15 -1.57 -4.98
C ASP A 539 13.32 -2.86 -4.78
N LEU A 540 13.69 -3.68 -3.79
CA LEU A 540 12.95 -4.89 -3.45
C LEU A 540 11.51 -4.57 -3.01
N SER A 541 10.54 -5.34 -3.50
CA SER A 541 9.11 -5.17 -3.21
C SER A 541 8.47 -6.32 -2.42
N GLY A 542 9.24 -7.35 -2.09
CA GLY A 542 8.79 -8.51 -1.31
C GLY A 542 9.55 -9.79 -1.64
N VAL A 543 9.37 -10.81 -0.80
CA VAL A 543 10.04 -12.10 -0.94
C VAL A 543 9.01 -13.21 -0.88
N VAL A 544 9.02 -14.10 -1.86
CA VAL A 544 8.17 -15.30 -1.88
C VAL A 544 8.96 -16.46 -1.31
N VAL A 545 8.44 -17.09 -0.27
CA VAL A 545 9.07 -18.23 0.41
C VAL A 545 8.05 -19.36 0.55
N ASP A 546 8.52 -20.61 0.53
CA ASP A 546 7.68 -21.73 0.95
C ASP A 546 7.43 -21.62 2.45
N SER A 547 6.22 -21.93 2.89
CA SER A 547 5.86 -21.87 4.30
C SER A 547 6.60 -22.94 5.14
N SER A 548 7.32 -23.89 4.54
CA SER A 548 8.15 -24.89 5.24
C SER A 548 9.60 -24.45 5.48
N THR A 549 10.08 -23.37 4.85
CA THR A 549 11.51 -23.02 4.96
C THR A 549 11.89 -22.54 6.35
N GLU A 550 12.97 -23.12 6.88
CA GLU A 550 13.58 -22.72 8.16
C GLU A 550 14.15 -21.28 8.13
N ARG A 551 14.38 -20.71 6.93
CA ARG A 551 14.98 -19.37 6.76
C ARG A 551 13.99 -18.21 6.88
N THR A 552 12.69 -18.48 7.09
CA THR A 552 11.64 -17.46 7.22
C THR A 552 11.97 -16.41 8.28
N ALA A 553 12.49 -16.84 9.44
CA ALA A 553 12.86 -15.95 10.54
C ALA A 553 13.97 -14.98 10.14
N ARG A 554 15.04 -15.49 9.50
CA ARG A 554 16.16 -14.65 9.01
C ARG A 554 15.69 -13.65 7.97
N ILE A 555 14.92 -14.10 6.97
CA ILE A 555 14.39 -13.24 5.91
C ILE A 555 13.55 -12.12 6.53
N THR A 556 12.65 -12.46 7.46
CA THR A 556 11.80 -11.50 8.16
C THR A 556 12.62 -10.48 8.96
N ALA A 557 13.62 -10.95 9.71
CA ALA A 557 14.51 -10.08 10.50
C ALA A 557 15.26 -9.09 9.59
N MET A 558 15.85 -9.57 8.48
CA MET A 558 16.56 -8.70 7.55
C MET A 558 15.64 -7.66 6.91
N LEU A 559 14.47 -8.08 6.41
CA LEU A 559 13.51 -7.15 5.82
C LEU A 559 13.03 -6.09 6.82
N SER A 560 12.84 -6.46 8.10
CA SER A 560 12.42 -5.52 9.15
C SER A 560 13.50 -4.52 9.54
N SER A 561 14.78 -4.86 9.32
CA SER A 561 15.92 -3.99 9.65
C SER A 561 16.21 -2.93 8.57
N ARG A 562 15.56 -3.03 7.41
CA ARG A 562 15.69 -2.07 6.31
C ARG A 562 15.11 -0.71 6.68
N GLU A 563 15.71 0.33 6.09
CA GLU A 563 15.04 1.61 5.95
C GLU A 563 14.07 1.57 4.76
N GLY A 564 12.96 2.32 4.85
CA GLY A 564 11.98 2.41 3.79
C GLY A 564 10.67 1.67 4.06
N ALA A 565 10.08 1.11 3.00
CA ALA A 565 8.78 0.43 3.07
C ALA A 565 8.86 -0.88 3.87
N ILE A 566 7.82 -1.19 4.64
CA ILE A 566 7.68 -2.48 5.31
C ILE A 566 7.35 -3.54 4.24
N LEU A 567 8.30 -4.43 3.97
CA LEU A 567 8.16 -5.42 2.90
C LEU A 567 7.52 -6.74 3.40
N PRO A 568 6.67 -7.38 2.58
CA PRO A 568 6.03 -8.64 2.96
C PRO A 568 6.96 -9.84 2.72
N VAL A 569 6.93 -10.79 3.65
CA VAL A 569 7.27 -12.19 3.35
C VAL A 569 5.98 -12.86 2.89
N ILE A 570 5.99 -13.32 1.64
CA ILE A 570 4.83 -13.85 0.94
C ILE A 570 4.92 -15.37 0.94
N THR A 571 4.00 -16.00 1.66
CA THR A 571 3.74 -17.43 1.62
C THR A 571 2.34 -17.66 1.06
N ALA A 572 2.04 -18.87 0.59
CA ALA A 572 0.65 -19.29 0.31
C ALA A 572 0.55 -20.82 0.32
N GLU A 573 -0.47 -21.35 0.98
CA GLU A 573 -0.80 -22.79 0.90
C GLU A 573 -1.63 -23.09 -0.37
N TYR A 574 -2.40 -22.10 -0.85
CA TYR A 574 -3.23 -22.24 -2.03
C TYR A 574 -2.87 -21.22 -3.13
N ASN A 575 -2.82 -21.70 -4.38
CA ASN A 575 -2.35 -20.94 -5.55
C ASN A 575 -3.17 -19.66 -5.83
N ASP A 576 -4.46 -19.65 -5.55
CA ASP A 576 -5.35 -18.48 -5.73
C ASP A 576 -5.01 -17.33 -4.76
N ASN A 577 -4.59 -17.67 -3.54
CA ASN A 577 -4.11 -16.71 -2.56
C ASN A 577 -2.73 -16.14 -2.93
N LEU A 578 -1.87 -16.95 -3.55
CA LEU A 578 -0.56 -16.49 -4.05
C LEU A 578 -0.71 -15.34 -5.07
N ILE A 579 -1.66 -15.44 -6.01
CA ILE A 579 -1.96 -14.37 -6.98
C ILE A 579 -2.29 -13.06 -6.25
N GLN A 580 -3.17 -13.12 -5.25
CA GLN A 580 -3.56 -11.92 -4.50
C GLN A 580 -2.38 -11.32 -3.75
N ARG A 581 -1.57 -12.16 -3.09
CA ARG A 581 -0.47 -11.72 -2.24
C ARG A 581 0.69 -11.13 -3.04
N LEU A 582 0.87 -11.50 -4.32
CA LEU A 582 1.87 -10.95 -5.25
C LEU A 582 1.50 -9.59 -5.87
N MET A 583 0.35 -9.03 -5.50
CA MET A 583 -0.19 -7.80 -6.09
C MET A 583 -0.50 -6.75 -5.04
N THR A 584 -0.65 -5.52 -5.51
CA THR A 584 -1.16 -4.38 -4.73
C THR A 584 -2.48 -3.92 -5.31
N GLU A 585 -3.30 -3.30 -4.47
CA GLU A 585 -4.59 -2.76 -4.88
C GLU A 585 -4.43 -1.28 -5.26
N LYS A 586 -5.06 -0.85 -6.36
CA LYS A 586 -5.25 0.56 -6.71
C LYS A 586 -6.72 0.84 -6.93
N THR A 587 -7.25 1.85 -6.26
CA THR A 587 -8.60 2.37 -6.51
C THR A 587 -8.50 3.61 -7.37
N ILE A 588 -9.21 3.65 -8.49
CA ILE A 588 -9.39 4.85 -9.31
C ILE A 588 -10.86 5.28 -9.20
N SER A 589 -11.08 6.50 -8.74
CA SER A 589 -12.39 7.12 -8.62
C SER A 589 -12.46 8.36 -9.50
N ILE A 590 -13.47 8.41 -10.37
CA ILE A 590 -13.62 9.45 -11.40
C ILE A 590 -14.97 10.13 -11.20
N ASP A 591 -14.95 11.46 -11.06
CA ASP A 591 -16.17 12.25 -11.22
C ASP A 591 -16.53 12.32 -12.71
N THR A 592 -17.58 11.60 -13.08
CA THR A 592 -18.09 11.57 -14.46
C THR A 592 -18.99 12.77 -14.78
N THR A 593 -19.28 13.62 -13.79
CA THR A 593 -20.11 14.82 -13.91
C THR A 593 -19.33 16.12 -13.97
N ALA A 594 -17.99 16.06 -13.88
CA ALA A 594 -17.10 17.22 -13.92
C ALA A 594 -17.24 18.11 -15.19
N SER A 595 -17.88 17.60 -16.25
CA SER A 595 -18.23 18.37 -17.45
C SER A 595 -19.51 19.22 -17.30
N GLY A 596 -20.19 19.15 -16.15
CA GLY A 596 -21.41 19.90 -15.83
C GLY A 596 -22.72 19.12 -16.00
N GLY A 597 -22.66 17.79 -16.14
CA GLY A 597 -23.86 16.95 -16.29
C GLY A 597 -23.56 15.45 -16.27
N ASN A 598 -24.60 14.63 -16.09
CA ASN A 598 -24.47 13.16 -16.06
C ASN A 598 -25.12 12.52 -17.29
N THR A 599 -24.29 12.01 -18.20
CA THR A 599 -24.77 11.37 -19.44
C THR A 599 -25.59 10.11 -19.20
N SER A 600 -25.31 9.36 -18.13
CA SER A 600 -26.08 8.16 -17.77
C SER A 600 -27.49 8.55 -17.33
N LEU A 601 -27.65 9.64 -16.56
CA LEU A 601 -28.97 10.15 -16.18
C LEU A 601 -29.77 10.68 -17.38
N MET A 602 -29.12 11.24 -18.38
CA MET A 602 -29.79 11.73 -19.60
C MET A 602 -30.38 10.62 -20.48
N THR A 603 -29.99 9.37 -20.23
CA THR A 603 -30.43 8.19 -21.00
C THR A 603 -31.29 7.22 -20.18
N LEU A 604 -31.56 7.55 -18.91
CA LEU A 604 -32.56 6.84 -18.11
C LEU A 604 -33.94 7.14 -18.70
N VAL A 605 -34.56 6.11 -19.27
CA VAL A 605 -35.98 6.12 -19.61
C VAL A 605 -36.73 5.68 -18.34
N GLU A 606 -37.85 6.31 -18.01
CA GLU A 606 -38.72 5.82 -16.93
C GLU A 606 -39.06 4.34 -17.22
N ASP A 607 -38.78 3.46 -16.26
CA ASP A 607 -39.30 2.09 -16.32
C ASP A 607 -40.83 2.21 -16.27
N ASP A 608 -41.51 1.85 -17.37
CA ASP A 608 -42.98 1.82 -17.45
C ASP A 608 -43.54 0.95 -16.30
N GLU A 609 -44.39 1.55 -15.45
CA GLU A 609 -45.09 0.92 -14.30
C GLU A 609 -45.87 -0.36 -14.66
#